data_AF-A0A929FGB5-F1
#
_entry.id   AF-A0A929FGB5-F1
#
_cell.length_a   1.000
_cell.length_b   1.000
_cell.length_c   1.000
_cell.angle_alpha   90.00
_cell.angle_beta   90.00
_cell.angle_gamma   90.00
#
_symmetry.space_group_name_H-M   'P 1'
#
loop_
_entity.id
_entity.type
_entity.pdbx_description
1 polymer ?
#
loop_
_entity_poly.entity_id
_entity_poly.type
_entity_poly.pdbx_seq_one_letter_code
_entity_poly.pdbx_strand_id
1 'polypeptide(L)' 'MMSWQGLQEQVLHLSVSDRLNLMNFILQSLTHELNQKPETSTETLSNVHSLRGLPIQIAHDFDEPLTELWEALKE' A
#
# COMPACT_ATOMS: atom_id res chain seq x y z
N MET A 1 10.22 27.49 4.58
CA MET A 1 10.21 26.05 4.27
C MET A 1 11.53 25.71 3.60
N MET A 2 12.26 24.69 4.07
CA MET A 2 13.51 24.26 3.42
C MET A 2 13.19 23.60 2.07
N SER A 3 13.95 23.91 1.02
CA SER A 3 13.84 23.26 -0.28
C SER A 3 14.46 21.87 -0.25
N TRP A 4 13.95 20.96 -1.08
CA TRP A 4 14.50 19.59 -1.22
C TRP A 4 16.00 19.60 -1.55
N GLN A 5 16.43 20.52 -2.40
CA GLN A 5 17.84 20.71 -2.77
C GLN A 5 18.71 21.09 -1.56
N GLY A 6 18.22 22.00 -0.71
CA GLY A 6 18.95 22.42 0.49
C GLY A 6 19.07 21.29 1.53
N LEU A 7 18.15 20.32 1.52
CA LEU A 7 18.21 19.15 2.38
C LEU A 7 19.24 18.12 1.85
N GLN A 8 19.31 17.94 0.53
CA GLN A 8 20.33 17.09 -0.11
C GLN A 8 21.75 17.59 0.16
N GLU A 9 21.98 18.90 0.06
CA GLU A 9 23.28 19.51 0.36
C GLU A 9 23.66 19.29 1.83
N GLN A 10 22.72 19.46 2.76
CA GLN A 10 22.97 19.21 4.19
C GLN A 10 23.36 17.75 4.46
N VAL A 11 22.73 16.78 3.79
CA VAL A 11 23.08 15.36 3.92
C VAL A 11 24.48 15.06 3.38
N LEU A 12 24.94 15.79 2.36
CA LEU A 12 26.28 15.65 1.81
C LEU A 12 27.37 16.19 2.74
N HIS A 13 27.03 17.18 3.59
CA HIS A 13 27.94 17.76 4.58
C HIS A 13 28.05 16.96 5.89
N LEU A 14 27.17 15.97 6.12
CA LEU A 14 27.21 15.12 7.32
C LEU A 14 28.44 14.20 7.33
N SER A 15 28.91 13.81 8.52
CA SER A 15 29.94 12.78 8.63
C SER A 15 29.42 11.43 8.12
N VAL A 16 30.31 10.50 7.78
CA VAL A 16 29.90 9.15 7.33
C VAL A 16 29.09 8.45 8.42
N SER A 17 29.47 8.60 9.69
CA SER A 17 28.76 8.05 10.84
C SER A 17 27.35 8.61 10.98
N ASP A 18 27.19 9.92 10.79
CA ASP A 18 25.88 10.57 10.89
C ASP A 18 24.96 10.17 9.73
N ARG A 19 25.51 10.02 8.51
CA ARG A 19 24.76 9.50 7.36
C ARG A 19 24.26 8.07 7.59
N LEU A 20 25.11 7.21 8.16
CA LEU A 20 24.72 5.83 8.49
C LEU A 20 23.66 5.78 9.59
N ASN A 21 23.78 6.60 10.62
CA ASN A 21 22.76 6.72 11.67
C ASN A 21 21.43 7.21 11.11
N LEU A 22 21.46 8.21 10.22
CA LEU A 22 20.26 8.75 9.58
C LEU A 22 19.60 7.72 8.65
N MET A 23 20.39 6.95 7.89
CA MET A 23 19.87 5.83 7.10
C MET A 23 19.25 4.73 7.96
N ASN A 24 19.90 4.34 9.06
CA ASN A 24 19.35 3.37 10.00
C ASN A 24 18.04 3.85 10.61
N PHE A 25 17.96 5.14 10.96
CA PHE A 25 16.74 5.75 11.47
C PHE A 25 15.61 5.71 10.43
N ILE A 26 15.89 6.08 9.17
CA ILE A 26 14.90 6.01 8.08
C ILE A 26 14.44 4.56 7.86
N LEU A 27 15.38 3.61 7.81
CA LEU A 27 15.05 2.19 7.63
C LEU A 27 14.18 1.66 8.78
N GLN A 28 14.49 2.01 10.02
CA GLN A 28 13.68 1.64 11.18
C GLN A 28 12.29 2.27 11.13
N SER A 29 12.19 3.55 10.75
CA SER A 29 10.91 4.25 10.61
C SER A 29 10.03 3.63 9.52
N LEU A 30 10.61 3.32 8.36
CA LEU A 30 9.89 2.65 7.27
C LEU A 30 9.47 1.23 7.65
N THR A 31 10.35 0.51 8.36
CA THR A 31 10.04 -0.84 8.86
C THR A 31 8.95 -0.80 9.93
N HIS A 32 8.92 0.24 10.76
CA HIS A 32 7.88 0.45 11.75
C HIS A 32 6.54 0.80 11.09
N GLU A 33 6.51 1.71 10.11
CA GLU A 33 5.31 2.02 9.32
C GLU A 33 4.79 0.78 8.55
N LEU A 34 5.68 -0.04 7.99
CA LEU A 34 5.31 -1.29 7.33
C LEU A 34 4.77 -2.37 8.30
N ASN A 35 5.30 -2.42 9.53
CA ASN A 35 4.81 -3.33 10.57
C ASN A 35 3.57 -2.79 11.30
N GLN A 36 3.31 -1.48 11.24
CA GLN A 36 2.02 -0.89 11.53
C GLN A 36 1.05 -1.14 10.36
N LYS A 37 0.88 -2.41 10.01
CA LYS A 37 -0.35 -2.84 9.36
C LYS A 37 -1.49 -2.45 10.31
N PRO A 38 -2.52 -1.72 9.86
CA PRO A 38 -3.70 -1.53 10.70
C PRO A 38 -4.15 -2.91 11.15
N GLU A 39 -4.40 -3.06 12.45
CA GLU A 39 -4.90 -4.31 13.03
C GLU A 39 -6.21 -4.69 12.34
N THR A 40 -6.11 -5.47 11.26
CA THR A 40 -7.18 -6.36 10.87
C THR A 40 -7.14 -7.45 11.93
N SER A 41 -7.98 -7.26 12.95
CA SER A 41 -8.33 -8.22 13.99
C SER A 41 -8.30 -9.64 13.42
N THR A 42 -7.22 -10.36 13.69
CA THR A 42 -7.22 -11.82 13.62
C THR A 42 -7.80 -12.35 14.92
N GLU A 43 -9.09 -12.09 15.14
CA GLU A 43 -9.90 -13.04 15.90
C GLU A 43 -10.20 -14.20 14.97
N THR A 44 -9.55 -15.32 15.26
CA THR A 44 -9.96 -16.62 14.76
C THR A 44 -11.37 -16.87 15.30
N LEU A 45 -12.38 -16.74 14.45
CA LEU A 45 -13.58 -17.59 14.38
C LEU A 45 -14.56 -16.99 13.37
N SER A 46 -15.23 -17.89 12.66
CA SER A 46 -16.41 -17.67 11.84
C SER A 46 -16.15 -17.44 10.34
N ASN A 47 -16.50 -18.50 9.63
CA ASN A 47 -17.07 -18.60 8.31
C ASN A 47 -18.19 -17.55 8.04
N VAL A 48 -17.92 -16.27 8.28
CA VAL A 48 -18.83 -15.15 8.09
C VAL A 48 -18.37 -14.45 6.83
N HIS A 49 -18.96 -14.89 5.72
CA HIS A 49 -18.89 -14.17 4.46
C HIS A 49 -19.38 -12.74 4.72
N SER A 50 -18.48 -11.76 4.67
CA SER A 50 -18.78 -10.35 4.96
C SER A 50 -19.88 -9.75 4.06
N LEU A 51 -20.22 -10.46 2.98
CA LEU A 51 -21.26 -10.10 2.02
C LEU A 51 -22.60 -10.82 2.26
N ARG A 52 -22.69 -11.78 3.20
CA ARG A 52 -23.96 -12.49 3.47
C ARG A 52 -24.97 -11.55 4.13
N GLY A 53 -26.15 -11.43 3.52
CA GLY A 53 -27.27 -10.66 4.06
C GLY A 53 -27.26 -9.17 3.69
N LEU A 54 -26.23 -8.70 2.97
CA LEU A 54 -26.25 -7.36 2.39
C LEU A 54 -27.08 -7.37 1.09
N PRO A 55 -28.01 -6.41 0.89
CA PRO A 55 -28.72 -6.27 -0.37
C PRO A 55 -27.73 -5.82 -1.45
N ILE A 56 -27.43 -6.70 -2.39
CA ILE A 56 -26.57 -6.41 -3.55
C ILE A 56 -27.47 -6.17 -4.75
N GLN A 57 -27.31 -5.01 -5.39
CA GLN A 57 -27.87 -4.77 -6.72
C GLN A 57 -26.85 -5.24 -7.75
N ILE A 58 -27.22 -6.29 -8.49
CA ILE A 58 -26.47 -6.78 -9.63
C ILE A 58 -26.93 -5.94 -10.83
N ALA A 59 -25.97 -5.45 -11.62
CA ALA A 59 -26.26 -4.72 -12.84
C ALA A 59 -26.94 -5.64 -13.87
N HIS A 60 -27.81 -5.08 -14.74
CA HIS A 60 -28.60 -5.88 -15.68
C HIS A 60 -27.74 -6.57 -16.76
N ASP A 61 -26.58 -5.99 -17.04
CA ASP A 61 -25.56 -6.36 -18.00
C ASP A 61 -24.41 -7.17 -17.38
N PHE A 62 -24.51 -7.56 -16.10
CA PHE A 62 -23.42 -8.26 -15.41
C PHE A 62 -23.02 -9.58 -16.09
N ASP A 63 -23.99 -10.29 -16.67
CA ASP A 63 -23.77 -11.56 -17.38
C ASP A 63 -23.47 -11.35 -18.88
N GLU A 64 -23.43 -10.11 -19.37
CA GLU A 64 -23.16 -9.83 -20.78
C GLU A 64 -21.68 -10.10 -21.08
N PRO A 65 -21.35 -10.97 -22.05
CA PRO A 65 -19.96 -11.25 -22.38
C PRO A 65 -19.29 -9.99 -22.89
N LEU A 66 -18.32 -9.48 -22.12
CA LEU A 66 -17.45 -8.35 -22.46
C LEU A 66 -16.52 -8.74 -23.62
N THR A 67 -17.10 -8.80 -24.82
CA THR A 67 -16.46 -9.30 -26.04
C THR A 67 -15.18 -8.53 -26.34
N GLU A 68 -15.17 -7.22 -26.07
CA GLU A 68 -13.98 -6.36 -26.23
C GLU A 68 -12.81 -6.78 -25.32
N LEU A 69 -13.07 -7.21 -24.07
CA LEU A 69 -12.03 -7.72 -23.18
C LEU A 69 -11.49 -9.08 -23.63
N TRP A 70 -12.35 -9.93 -24.18
CA TRP A 70 -11.95 -11.24 -24.71
C TRP A 70 -11.15 -11.13 -26.01
N GLU A 71 -11.45 -10.13 -26.85
CA GLU A 71 -10.67 -9.84 -28.06
C GLU A 71 -9.33 -9.19 -27.73
N ALA A 72 -9.26 -8.28 -26.76
CA ALA A 72 -8.01 -7.66 -26.31
C ALA A 72 -7.00 -8.65 -25.70
N LEU A 73 -7.47 -9.81 -25.21
CA LEU A 73 -6.59 -10.89 -24.71
C LEU A 73 -5.98 -11.75 -25.82
N LYS A 74 -6.44 -11.61 -27.07
CA LYS A 74 -5.96 -12.40 -28.22
C LYS A 74 -4.88 -11.67 -29.05
N GLU A 75 -4.63 -10.40 -28.76
CA GLU A 75 -3.58 -9.56 -29.37
C GLU A 75 -2.30 -9.56 -28.52
#